data_AF-A0A3D5MIN1-F1
#
_entry.id   AF-A0A3D5MIN1-F1
#
_cell.length_a   1.000
_cell.length_b   1.000
_cell.length_c   1.000
_cell.angle_alpha   90.00
_cell.angle_beta   90.00
_cell.angle_gamma   90.00
#
_symmetry.space_group_name_H-M   'P 1'
#
loop_
_entity.id
_entity.type
_entity.pdbx_description
1 polymer ?
#
loop_
_entity_poly.entity_id
_entity_poly.type
_entity_poly.pdbx_seq_one_letter_code
_entity_poly.pdbx_strand_id
1 'polypeptide(L)'
;MQQITWPVIALALMTAACDNPGTVRITTSSTSDSSGVLKVVDALQCPQTQGVLTRKGSARADGSCVYGGPRGSEVILQLVQLDGRSSAEALKSFENRLTSDLPEAVAEVEAENARVEAEAARAEADAARAEADASRAAAEA
;
A
#
# COMPACT_ATOMS: atom_id res chain seq x y z
N MET A 1 -16.54 -38.31 25.84
CA MET A 1 -16.92 -36.99 26.37
C MET A 1 -16.44 -36.97 27.81
N GLN A 2 -15.38 -36.32 28.32
CA GLN A 2 -14.47 -35.19 28.00
C GLN A 2 -13.13 -35.55 28.71
N GLN A 3 -11.94 -35.63 28.10
CA GLN A 3 -10.98 -34.55 27.77
C GLN A 3 -10.75 -33.53 28.91
N ILE A 4 -9.91 -33.87 29.90
CA ILE A 4 -8.48 -33.51 30.10
C ILE A 4 -8.29 -32.10 30.71
N THR A 5 -8.05 -32.11 32.02
CA THR A 5 -7.56 -31.01 32.84
C THR A 5 -6.04 -30.85 32.70
N TRP A 6 -5.58 -29.60 32.62
CA TRP A 6 -4.21 -29.08 32.88
C TRP A 6 -3.52 -29.71 34.12
N PRO A 7 -2.20 -29.55 34.38
CA PRO A 7 -1.15 -28.71 33.74
C PRO A 7 0.20 -29.44 33.52
N VAL A 8 1.13 -28.90 32.72
CA VAL A 8 2.59 -28.85 33.03
C VAL A 8 3.23 -27.82 32.10
N ILE A 9 3.77 -26.78 32.71
CA ILE A 9 4.73 -25.86 32.13
C ILE A 9 6.07 -26.61 32.06
N ALA A 10 6.63 -26.75 30.86
CA ALA A 10 8.03 -27.09 30.67
C ALA A 10 8.63 -26.15 29.62
N LEU A 11 9.31 -25.11 30.11
CA LEU A 11 10.26 -24.34 29.35
C LEU A 11 11.46 -25.24 29.04
N ALA A 12 11.72 -25.52 27.76
CA ALA A 12 13.03 -25.97 27.28
C ALA A 12 13.22 -25.59 25.81
N LEU A 13 14.10 -24.60 25.62
CA LEU A 13 14.99 -24.35 24.48
C LEU A 13 14.90 -25.32 23.29
N MET A 14 14.44 -24.82 22.13
CA MET A 14 14.92 -25.26 20.81
C MET A 14 14.91 -24.08 19.82
N THR A 15 15.92 -23.22 19.93
CA THR A 15 16.38 -22.38 18.82
C THR A 15 17.29 -23.21 17.92
N ALA A 16 16.69 -24.02 17.05
CA ALA A 16 17.31 -24.69 15.91
C ALA A 16 16.13 -25.18 15.04
N ALA A 17 15.97 -24.86 13.76
CA ALA A 17 16.95 -24.54 12.74
C ALA A 17 16.32 -23.56 11.72
N CYS A 18 16.89 -22.36 11.63
CA CYS A 18 16.92 -21.60 10.38
C CYS A 18 18.15 -22.09 9.60
N ASP A 19 18.12 -23.33 9.11
CA ASP A 19 19.10 -23.78 8.12
C ASP A 19 18.56 -23.37 6.75
N ASN A 20 18.77 -22.09 6.42
CA ASN A 20 18.71 -21.64 5.04
C ASN A 20 20.16 -21.57 4.55
N PRO A 21 20.61 -22.45 3.64
CA PRO A 21 21.94 -22.40 3.02
C PRO A 21 21.99 -21.28 1.96
N GLY A 22 21.63 -20.06 2.36
CA GLY A 22 21.64 -18.87 1.56
C GLY A 22 22.33 -17.75 2.33
N THR A 23 23.60 -17.95 2.67
CA THR A 23 24.47 -16.90 3.20
C THR A 23 24.56 -15.77 2.17
N VAL A 24 23.76 -14.71 2.34
CA VAL A 24 23.93 -13.48 1.57
C VAL A 24 25.19 -12.79 2.08
N ARG A 25 26.33 -13.21 1.52
CA ARG A 25 27.60 -12.47 1.60
C ARG A 25 27.40 -11.16 0.82
N ILE A 26 27.14 -10.06 1.53
CA ILE A 26 27.32 -8.73 0.93
C ILE A 26 28.83 -8.51 0.83
N THR A 27 29.41 -8.96 -0.29
CA THR A 27 30.76 -8.60 -0.67
C THR A 27 30.68 -7.17 -1.20
N THR A 28 31.14 -6.20 -0.42
CA THR A 28 31.49 -4.87 -0.94
C THR A 28 32.67 -5.05 -1.90
N SER A 29 32.37 -5.30 -3.17
CA SER A 29 33.36 -5.33 -4.25
C SER A 29 33.55 -3.90 -4.76
N SER A 30 34.60 -3.22 -4.29
CA SER A 30 35.14 -2.05 -4.99
C SER A 30 35.93 -2.53 -6.20
N THR A 31 35.24 -2.79 -7.32
CA THR A 31 35.89 -3.12 -8.59
C THR A 31 36.29 -1.85 -9.33
N SER A 32 37.59 -1.54 -9.30
CA SER A 32 38.26 -0.78 -10.36
C SER A 32 38.39 -1.68 -11.60
N ASP A 33 37.74 -1.25 -12.69
CA ASP A 33 37.95 -1.64 -14.09
C ASP A 33 37.85 -3.13 -14.50
N SER A 34 36.73 -3.50 -15.15
CA SER A 34 36.70 -4.16 -16.49
C SER A 34 35.28 -4.69 -16.84
N SER A 35 34.57 -3.92 -17.66
CA SER A 35 33.61 -4.35 -18.70
C SER A 35 32.68 -5.55 -18.48
N GLY A 36 32.11 -5.73 -17.28
CA GLY A 36 30.82 -6.41 -17.16
C GLY A 36 29.76 -5.48 -17.71
N VAL A 37 29.14 -5.82 -18.85
CA VAL A 37 28.08 -5.02 -19.47
C VAL A 37 26.89 -5.00 -18.49
N LEU A 38 26.85 -3.98 -17.62
CA LEU A 38 25.70 -3.71 -16.78
C LEU A 38 24.51 -3.61 -17.73
N LYS A 39 23.54 -4.52 -17.55
CA LYS A 39 22.37 -4.56 -18.40
C LYS A 39 21.55 -3.32 -18.10
N VAL A 40 21.75 -2.28 -18.92
CA VAL A 40 20.94 -1.07 -18.86
C VAL A 40 19.51 -1.52 -19.14
N VAL A 41 18.65 -1.34 -18.15
CA VAL A 41 17.22 -1.55 -18.34
C VAL A 41 16.75 -0.37 -19.17
N ASP A 42 16.74 -0.56 -20.49
CA ASP A 42 16.39 0.49 -21.46
C ASP A 42 14.87 0.65 -21.63
N ALA A 43 14.11 -0.34 -21.14
CA ALA A 43 12.66 -0.32 -21.16
C ALA A 43 12.10 -0.91 -19.86
N LEU A 44 11.10 -0.21 -19.32
CA LEU A 44 10.33 -0.68 -18.17
C LEU A 44 9.58 -1.96 -18.56
N GLN A 45 9.90 -3.09 -17.93
CA GLN A 45 9.11 -4.31 -18.09
C GLN A 45 7.83 -4.13 -17.27
N CYS A 46 6.68 -4.11 -17.94
CA CYS A 46 5.38 -3.89 -17.31
C CYS A 46 4.62 -5.21 -17.13
N PRO A 47 4.91 -5.99 -16.08
CA PRO A 47 4.18 -7.21 -15.81
C PRO A 47 2.71 -6.91 -15.47
N GLN A 48 1.86 -7.92 -15.62
CA GLN A 48 0.42 -7.80 -15.30
C GLN A 48 0.19 -7.53 -13.80
N THR A 49 1.08 -8.04 -12.95
CA THR A 49 1.01 -7.89 -11.50
C THR A 49 2.35 -7.53 -10.91
N GLN A 50 2.35 -6.63 -9.92
CA GLN A 50 3.51 -6.30 -9.08
C GLN A 50 3.07 -6.36 -7.61
N GLY A 51 3.34 -7.48 -6.94
CA GLY A 51 2.80 -7.74 -5.60
C GLY A 51 1.27 -7.73 -5.59
N VAL A 52 0.66 -6.85 -4.79
CA VAL A 52 -0.81 -6.66 -4.71
C VAL A 52 -1.37 -5.74 -5.80
N LEU A 53 -0.50 -5.15 -6.63
CA LEU A 53 -0.88 -4.19 -7.64
C LEU A 53 -1.19 -4.90 -8.96
N THR A 54 -2.30 -4.54 -9.61
CA THR A 54 -2.73 -5.10 -10.91
C THR A 54 -2.70 -4.02 -11.97
N ARG A 55 -2.15 -4.32 -13.15
CA ARG A 55 -2.00 -3.35 -14.23
C ARG A 55 -3.36 -2.92 -14.78
N LYS A 56 -3.62 -1.61 -14.80
CA LYS A 56 -4.90 -1.01 -15.23
C LYS A 56 -5.02 -0.77 -16.75
N GLY A 57 -3.94 -0.88 -17.50
CA GLY A 57 -3.95 -0.62 -18.95
C GLY A 57 -2.60 -0.84 -19.62
N SER A 58 -2.49 -0.50 -20.91
CA SER A 58 -1.22 -0.55 -21.64
C SER A 58 -0.21 0.48 -21.12
N ALA A 59 1.07 0.28 -21.45
CA ALA A 59 2.12 1.24 -21.12
C ALA A 59 1.80 2.55 -21.83
N ARG A 60 2.00 3.67 -21.15
CA ARG A 60 1.82 5.00 -21.72
C ARG A 60 2.95 5.30 -22.70
N ALA A 61 2.76 6.35 -23.51
CA ALA A 61 3.73 6.78 -24.52
C ALA A 61 5.10 7.17 -23.93
N ASP A 62 5.13 7.53 -22.64
CA ASP A 62 6.35 7.83 -21.87
C ASP A 62 7.02 6.58 -21.27
N GLY A 63 6.53 5.38 -21.58
CA GLY A 63 7.03 4.12 -21.03
C GLY A 63 6.58 3.83 -19.60
N SER A 64 5.70 4.66 -19.00
CA SER A 64 5.15 4.43 -17.66
C SER A 64 4.00 3.42 -17.66
N CYS A 65 3.81 2.71 -16.54
CA CYS A 65 2.76 1.72 -16.37
C CYS A 65 1.91 1.98 -15.14
N VAL A 66 0.59 1.95 -15.34
CA VAL A 66 -0.41 2.21 -14.30
C VAL A 66 -0.85 0.93 -13.66
N TYR A 67 -0.84 0.92 -12.34
CA TYR A 67 -1.36 -0.17 -11.54
C TYR A 67 -2.43 0.32 -10.57
N GLY A 68 -3.47 -0.50 -10.42
CA GLY A 68 -4.46 -0.37 -9.36
C GLY A 68 -4.04 -1.19 -8.15
N GLY A 69 -4.16 -0.59 -6.97
CA GLY A 69 -3.99 -1.26 -5.69
C GLY A 69 -5.31 -1.41 -4.93
N PRO A 70 -5.25 -1.95 -3.69
CA PRO A 70 -6.40 -2.02 -2.81
C PRO A 70 -7.06 -0.66 -2.60
N ARG A 71 -8.37 -0.68 -2.32
CA ARG A 71 -9.18 0.51 -2.01
C ARG A 71 -9.18 1.59 -3.10
N GLY A 72 -9.02 1.19 -4.36
CA GLY A 72 -9.06 2.12 -5.50
C GLY A 72 -7.79 2.94 -5.70
N SER A 73 -6.73 2.68 -4.93
CA SER A 73 -5.44 3.36 -5.09
C SER A 73 -4.87 3.13 -6.50
N GLU A 74 -4.15 4.13 -7.01
CA GLU A 74 -3.45 4.06 -8.29
C GLU A 74 -1.98 4.40 -8.11
N VAL A 75 -1.11 3.58 -8.70
CA VAL A 75 0.35 3.73 -8.65
C VAL A 75 0.88 3.73 -10.07
N ILE A 76 1.76 4.68 -10.38
CA ILE A 76 2.42 4.79 -11.67
C ILE A 76 3.87 4.36 -11.51
N LEU A 77 4.26 3.29 -12.20
CA LEU A 77 5.65 2.87 -12.29
C LEU A 77 6.30 3.57 -13.48
N GLN A 78 7.42 4.26 -13.25
CA GLN A 78 8.15 5.02 -14.26
C GLN A 78 9.65 4.73 -14.16
N LEU A 79 10.32 4.68 -15.32
CA LEU A 79 11.78 4.56 -15.40
C LEU A 79 12.38 5.96 -15.47
N VAL A 80 13.36 6.26 -14.61
CA VAL A 80 14.02 7.57 -14.57
C VAL A 80 15.49 7.40 -14.92
N GLN A 81 15.92 8.08 -15.98
CA GLN A 81 17.33 8.14 -16.37
C GLN A 81 18.09 9.08 -15.43
N LEU A 82 19.18 8.57 -14.85
CA LEU A 82 20.00 9.35 -13.91
C LEU A 82 20.96 10.29 -14.64
N ASP A 83 21.51 9.90 -15.80
CA ASP A 83 22.39 10.74 -16.64
C ASP A 83 23.54 11.41 -15.87
N GLY A 84 24.19 10.65 -14.99
CA GLY A 84 25.29 11.13 -14.15
C GLY A 84 24.86 11.89 -12.88
N ARG A 85 23.56 12.09 -12.67
CA ARG A 85 23.00 12.65 -11.43
C ARG A 85 22.90 11.59 -10.35
N SER A 86 22.90 12.02 -9.09
CA SER A 86 22.54 11.15 -7.98
C SER A 86 21.05 10.79 -8.01
N SER A 87 20.67 9.67 -7.39
CA SER A 87 19.26 9.28 -7.25
C SER A 87 18.45 10.34 -6.50
N ALA A 88 19.03 10.97 -5.48
CA ALA A 88 18.39 12.05 -4.71
C ALA A 88 18.10 13.27 -5.59
N GLU A 89 19.03 13.67 -6.47
CA GLU A 89 18.81 14.78 -7.41
C GLU A 89 17.75 14.43 -8.46
N ALA A 90 17.74 13.20 -8.97
CA ALA A 90 16.75 12.76 -9.94
C ALA A 90 15.33 12.70 -9.34
N LEU A 91 15.21 12.29 -8.06
CA LEU A 91 13.93 12.19 -7.35
C LEU A 91 13.36 13.53 -6.90
N LYS A 92 14.20 14.55 -6.72
CA LYS A 92 13.83 15.89 -6.21
C LYS A 92 12.60 16.50 -6.90
N SER A 93 12.49 16.36 -8.21
CA SER A 93 11.36 16.90 -8.97
C SER A 93 10.04 16.22 -8.63
N PHE A 94 10.07 14.91 -8.38
CA PHE A 94 8.90 14.14 -7.98
C PHE A 94 8.48 14.49 -6.56
N GLU A 95 9.44 14.62 -5.65
CA GLU A 95 9.20 15.05 -4.27
C GLU A 95 8.57 16.44 -4.21
N ASN A 96 9.09 17.40 -5.00
CA ASN A 96 8.55 18.76 -5.04
C ASN A 96 7.09 18.76 -5.52
N ARG A 97 6.78 17.99 -6.57
CA ARG A 97 5.41 17.86 -7.08
C ARG A 97 4.49 17.20 -6.07
N LEU A 98 4.90 16.07 -5.49
CA LEU A 98 4.15 15.39 -4.44
C LEU A 98 3.88 16.31 -3.24
N THR A 99 4.88 17.08 -2.82
CA THR A 99 4.74 18.05 -1.72
C THR A 99 3.75 19.16 -2.05
N SER A 100 3.71 19.59 -3.31
CA SER A 100 2.73 20.59 -3.78
C SER A 100 1.31 20.04 -3.82
N ASP A 101 1.14 18.78 -4.22
CA ASP A 101 -0.17 18.15 -4.43
C ASP A 101 -0.77 17.60 -3.11
N LEU A 102 0.08 17.28 -2.12
CA LEU A 102 -0.33 16.62 -0.86
C LEU A 102 -1.38 17.40 -0.05
N PRO A 103 -1.29 18.73 0.15
CA PRO A 103 -2.25 19.45 0.98
C PRO A 103 -3.67 19.38 0.45
N GLU A 104 -3.85 19.45 -0.87
CA GLU A 104 -5.15 19.34 -1.53
C GLU A 104 -5.71 17.93 -1.39
N ALA A 105 -4.88 16.90 -1.62
CA ALA A 105 -5.29 15.51 -1.46
C ALA A 105 -5.72 15.18 -0.01
N VAL A 106 -5.04 15.75 0.99
CA VAL A 106 -5.43 15.59 2.40
C VAL A 106 -6.78 16.26 2.66
N ALA A 107 -6.98 17.48 2.18
CA ALA A 107 -8.23 18.20 2.36
C ALA A 107 -9.42 17.47 1.71
N GLU A 108 -9.22 16.85 0.53
CA GLU A 108 -10.26 16.04 -0.13
C GLU A 108 -10.65 14.81 0.71
N VAL A 109 -9.66 14.09 1.25
CA VAL A 109 -9.90 12.93 2.12
C VAL A 109 -10.62 13.33 3.40
N GLU A 110 -10.22 14.44 4.03
CA GLU A 110 -10.90 14.97 5.22
C GLU A 110 -12.35 15.38 4.92
N ALA A 111 -12.58 16.07 3.79
CA ALA A 111 -13.91 16.46 3.37
C ALA A 111 -14.81 15.24 3.12
N GLU A 112 -14.30 14.21 2.44
CA GLU A 112 -15.07 12.99 2.20
C GLU A 112 -15.38 12.23 3.49
N ASN A 113 -14.41 12.11 4.41
CA ASN A 113 -14.67 11.51 5.73
C ASN A 113 -15.76 12.26 6.50
N ALA A 114 -15.72 13.59 6.51
CA ALA A 114 -16.75 14.41 7.16
C ALA A 114 -18.14 14.23 6.51
N ARG A 115 -18.20 14.04 5.19
CA ARG A 115 -19.46 13.75 4.48
C ARG A 115 -20.02 12.39 4.87
N VAL A 116 -19.17 11.36 4.95
CA VAL A 116 -19.56 10.02 5.39
C VAL A 116 -20.06 10.03 6.83
N GLU A 117 -19.39 10.75 7.74
CA GLU A 117 -19.83 10.90 9.13
C GLU A 117 -21.18 11.63 9.24
N ALA A 118 -21.37 12.70 8.46
CA ALA A 118 -22.64 13.42 8.44
C ALA A 118 -23.79 12.57 7.87
N GLU A 119 -23.53 11.73 6.88
CA GLU A 119 -24.50 10.79 6.34
C GLU A 119 -24.87 9.71 7.36
N ALA A 120 -23.89 9.17 8.08
CA ALA A 120 -24.13 8.21 9.16
C ALA A 120 -24.99 8.81 10.28
N ALA A 121 -24.67 10.03 10.74
CA ALA A 121 -25.45 10.70 11.78
C ALA A 121 -26.90 11.00 11.36
N ARG A 122 -27.12 11.32 10.07
CA ARG A 122 -28.49 11.49 9.52
C ARG A 122 -29.26 10.18 9.53
N ALA A 123 -28.63 9.09 9.10
CA ALA A 123 -29.25 7.77 9.11
C ALA A 123 -29.64 7.34 10.54
N GLU A 124 -28.80 7.62 11.53
CA GLU A 124 -29.09 7.37 12.94
C GLU A 124 -30.27 8.20 13.46
N ALA A 125 -30.33 9.49 13.11
CA ALA A 125 -31.44 10.37 13.51
C ALA A 125 -32.78 9.94 12.86
N ASP A 126 -32.74 9.53 11.59
CA ASP A 126 -33.92 9.01 10.88
C ASP A 126 -34.41 7.69 11.50
N ALA A 127 -33.50 6.80 11.88
CA ALA A 127 -33.83 5.57 12.59
C ALA A 127 -34.49 5.84 13.96
N ALA A 128 -33.90 6.74 14.76
CA ALA A 128 -34.45 7.12 16.06
C ALA A 128 -35.86 7.76 15.93
N ARG A 129 -36.08 8.55 14.88
CA ARG A 129 -37.40 9.15 14.60
C ARG A 129 -38.42 8.07 14.23
N ALA A 130 -38.04 7.11 13.40
CA ALA A 130 -38.92 6.00 13.03
C ALA A 130 -39.31 5.14 14.24
N GLU A 131 -38.37 4.88 15.16
CA GLU A 131 -38.64 4.15 16.41
C GLU A 131 -39.59 4.91 17.34
N ALA A 132 -39.42 6.23 17.46
CA ALA A 132 -40.31 7.08 18.24
C ALA A 132 -41.74 7.11 17.65
N ASP A 133 -41.85 7.24 16.34
CA ASP A 133 -43.15 7.22 15.64
C ASP A 133 -43.85 5.85 15.79
N ALA A 134 -43.11 4.74 15.69
CA ALA A 134 -43.63 3.40 15.93
C ALA A 134 -44.11 3.22 17.38
N SER A 135 -43.35 3.73 18.36
CA SER A 135 -43.72 3.69 19.78
C SER A 135 -44.98 4.51 20.07
N ARG A 136 -45.14 5.66 19.41
CA ARG A 136 -46.35 6.49 19.54
C ARG A 136 -47.56 5.77 18.95
N ALA A 137 -47.43 5.18 17.76
CA ALA A 137 -48.49 4.42 17.13
C ALA A 137 -48.93 3.20 17.99
N ALA A 138 -47.98 2.54 18.65
CA ALA A 138 -48.28 1.42 19.56
C ALA A 138 -49.00 1.87 20.85
N ALA A 139 -48.74 3.08 21.34
CA ALA A 139 -49.42 3.63 22.52
C ALA A 139 -50.84 4.15 22.21
N GLU A 140 -51.12 4.49 20.96
CA GLU A 140 -52.43 4.97 20.47
C GLU A 140 -53.38 3.83 20.06
N ALA A 141 -52.89 2.58 19.99
CA ALA A 141 -53.64 1.37 19.60
C ALA A 141 -54.19 0.59 20.82
#